data_AF-A0A3M0Z5I0-F1
#
_entry.id   AF-A0A3M0Z5I0-F1
#
_cell.length_a   1.000
_cell.length_b   1.000
_cell.length_c   1.000
_cell.angle_alpha   90.00
_cell.angle_beta   90.00
_cell.angle_gamma   90.00
#
_symmetry.space_group_name_H-M   'P 1'
#
loop_
_entity.id
_entity.type
_entity.pdbx_description
1 polymer ?
#
loop_
_entity_poly.entity_id
_entity_poly.type
_entity_poly.pdbx_seq_one_letter_code
_entity_poly.pdbx_strand_id
1 'polypeptide(L)'
;LFLGAPRTAPAPPARDHRLVARAYFVGDSRGSAGPRRCQGHLIPALVRETLGALGRPVAEEVVAGVEQLQLRYGVDLNGDGAVDRYLDAGQPPLDDPAGWGVVRSVRLWVLVRSECPDPFHTDTRTYQMGDAPPYAPADHFHRALYRTTVALRNPPAALGPPPTKGP
;
A
#
# COMPACT_ATOMS: atom_id res chain seq x y z
N LEU A 1 -29.15 11.09 -58.42
CA LEU A 1 -29.39 9.86 -57.64
C LEU A 1 -28.31 9.78 -56.57
N PHE A 2 -28.58 10.22 -55.34
CA PHE A 2 -27.63 10.12 -54.22
C PHE A 2 -27.87 8.80 -53.50
N LEU A 3 -26.87 7.92 -53.42
CA LEU A 3 -26.87 6.75 -52.54
C LEU A 3 -25.80 6.96 -51.46
N GLY A 4 -26.23 6.85 -50.21
CA GLY A 4 -25.58 7.39 -49.02
C GLY A 4 -24.38 6.60 -48.51
N ALA A 5 -23.54 7.30 -47.73
CA ALA A 5 -22.41 6.73 -47.02
C ALA A 5 -22.86 5.68 -45.98
N PRO A 6 -22.06 4.63 -45.74
CA PRO A 6 -22.36 3.63 -44.72
C PRO A 6 -22.40 4.26 -43.33
N ARG A 7 -23.48 3.98 -42.60
CA ARG A 7 -23.63 4.33 -41.17
C ARG A 7 -22.53 3.62 -40.38
N THR A 8 -21.59 4.39 -39.84
CA THR A 8 -20.62 3.91 -38.86
C THR A 8 -21.39 3.42 -37.63
N ALA A 9 -21.18 2.17 -37.21
CA ALA A 9 -21.76 1.67 -35.97
C ALA A 9 -21.27 2.55 -34.79
N PRO A 10 -22.14 2.88 -33.82
CA PRO A 10 -21.70 3.62 -32.63
C PRO A 10 -20.64 2.78 -31.90
N ALA A 11 -19.55 3.43 -31.49
CA ALA A 11 -18.54 2.81 -30.66
C ALA A 11 -19.21 2.23 -29.40
N PRO A 12 -18.74 1.07 -28.89
CA PRO A 12 -19.25 0.54 -27.63
C PRO A 12 -19.16 1.60 -26.54
N PRO A 13 -20.12 1.65 -25.59
CA PRO A 13 -20.14 2.66 -24.55
C PRO A 13 -18.83 2.62 -23.77
N ALA A 14 -18.08 3.73 -23.80
CA ALA A 14 -16.93 3.91 -22.93
C ALA A 14 -17.44 4.11 -21.49
N ARG A 15 -16.93 3.32 -20.56
CA ARG A 15 -17.16 3.54 -19.13
C ARG A 15 -16.00 4.35 -18.58
N ASP A 16 -16.30 5.57 -18.16
CA ASP A 16 -15.33 6.38 -17.41
C ASP A 16 -15.29 5.90 -15.97
N HIS A 17 -14.14 5.37 -15.57
CA HIS A 17 -13.87 5.02 -14.19
C HIS A 17 -12.90 6.05 -13.60
N ARG A 18 -13.23 6.60 -12.42
CA ARG A 18 -12.29 7.46 -11.70
C ARG A 18 -11.10 6.62 -11.26
N LEU A 19 -9.91 6.93 -11.77
CA LEU A 19 -8.68 6.37 -11.23
C LEU A 19 -8.48 6.91 -9.80
N VAL A 20 -8.40 6.00 -8.84
CA VAL A 20 -8.02 6.32 -7.46
C VAL A 20 -6.74 5.57 -7.15
N ALA A 21 -5.62 6.28 -7.20
CA ALA A 21 -4.33 5.78 -6.76
C ALA A 21 -3.95 6.45 -5.44
N ARG A 22 -3.51 5.64 -4.48
CA ARG A 22 -2.95 6.10 -3.20
C ARG A 22 -1.66 5.33 -2.96
N ALA A 23 -0.56 6.04 -2.76
CA ALA A 23 0.69 5.46 -2.27
C ALA A 23 0.86 5.83 -0.81
N TYR A 24 1.42 4.93 0.00
CA TYR A 24 1.75 5.18 1.39
C TYR A 24 3.22 4.85 1.60
N PHE A 25 3.94 5.73 2.28
CA PHE A 25 5.35 5.55 2.59
C PHE A 25 5.71 6.22 3.91
N VAL A 26 6.82 5.77 4.50
CA VAL A 26 7.41 6.44 5.66
C VAL A 26 8.35 7.54 5.17
N GLY A 27 8.15 8.75 5.65
CA GLY A 27 8.99 9.91 5.36
C GLY A 27 9.18 10.77 6.60
N ASP A 28 9.65 12.01 6.42
CA ASP A 28 9.74 12.98 7.50
C ASP A 28 8.43 13.75 7.65
N SER A 29 8.02 13.97 8.88
CA SER A 29 6.91 14.86 9.23
C SER A 29 7.22 16.29 8.79
N ARG A 30 6.23 16.99 8.22
CA ARG A 30 6.42 18.33 7.63
C ARG A 30 5.61 19.40 8.35
N GLY A 31 6.30 20.47 8.74
CA GLY A 31 5.71 21.72 9.20
C GLY A 31 5.80 22.81 8.14
N SER A 32 5.29 24.00 8.49
CA SER A 32 5.28 25.18 7.59
C SER A 32 6.68 25.67 7.19
N ALA A 33 7.70 25.38 8.00
CA ALA A 33 9.08 25.82 7.78
C ALA A 33 10.03 24.69 7.31
N GLY A 34 9.51 23.50 6.99
CA GLY A 34 10.31 22.33 6.61
C GLY A 34 10.06 21.10 7.48
N PRO A 35 10.97 20.11 7.49
CA PRO A 35 10.84 18.91 8.30
C PRO A 35 10.75 19.24 9.79
N ARG A 36 9.75 18.69 10.48
CA ARG A 36 9.63 18.86 11.92
C ARG A 36 10.72 18.09 12.65
N ARG A 37 11.22 18.70 13.72
CA ARG A 37 12.24 18.10 14.58
C ARG A 37 11.83 18.26 16.03
N CYS A 38 12.15 17.26 16.85
CA CYS A 38 12.16 17.42 18.30
C CYS A 38 13.55 17.13 18.84
N GLN A 39 14.09 18.07 19.65
CA GLN A 39 15.42 17.94 20.24
C GLN A 39 16.52 17.61 19.20
N GLY A 40 16.41 18.19 17.99
CA GLY A 40 17.36 17.97 16.89
C GLY A 40 17.08 16.75 15.99
N HIS A 41 16.25 15.81 16.42
CA HIS A 41 15.90 14.60 15.67
C HIS A 41 14.73 14.83 14.73
N LEU A 42 14.80 14.27 13.51
CA LEU A 42 13.67 14.25 12.57
C LEU A 42 12.53 13.40 13.13
N ILE A 43 11.30 13.90 13.02
CA ILE A 43 10.10 13.17 13.39
C ILE A 43 9.65 12.39 12.14
N PRO A 44 9.63 11.05 12.16
CA PRO A 44 9.18 10.27 11.03
C PRO A 44 7.66 10.34 10.94
N ALA A 45 7.09 10.06 9.78
CA ALA A 45 5.66 10.10 9.56
C ALA A 45 5.23 9.12 8.49
N LEU A 46 4.00 8.62 8.62
CA LEU A 46 3.31 7.96 7.53
C LEU A 46 2.72 9.05 6.63
N VAL A 47 3.11 9.01 5.36
CA VAL A 47 2.67 9.95 4.34
C VAL A 47 1.83 9.20 3.32
N ARG A 48 0.76 9.84 2.86
CA ARG A 48 -0.09 9.38 1.76
C ARG A 48 0.10 10.28 0.56
N GLU A 49 0.43 9.70 -0.58
CA GLU A 49 0.40 10.37 -1.87
C GLU A 49 -0.88 10.03 -2.61
N THR A 50 -1.51 11.06 -3.18
CA THR A 50 -2.73 10.95 -4.01
C THR A 50 -2.53 11.66 -5.34
N LEU A 51 -3.39 11.40 -6.32
CA LEU A 51 -3.42 12.18 -7.55
C LEU A 51 -4.29 13.42 -7.35
N GLY A 52 -3.68 14.61 -7.45
CA GLY A 52 -4.39 15.89 -7.41
C GLY A 52 -5.21 16.15 -8.67
N ALA A 53 -5.93 17.28 -8.71
CA ALA A 53 -6.83 17.64 -9.82
C ALA A 53 -6.15 17.67 -11.21
N LEU A 54 -4.84 17.88 -11.26
CA LEU A 54 -4.03 17.89 -12.48
C LEU A 54 -3.32 16.55 -12.75
N GLY A 55 -3.70 15.47 -12.06
CA GLY A 55 -3.06 14.15 -12.18
C GLY A 55 -1.64 14.08 -11.63
N ARG A 56 -1.21 15.07 -10.84
CA ARG A 56 0.12 15.11 -10.22
C ARG A 56 0.09 14.49 -8.82
N PRO A 57 1.14 13.78 -8.39
CA PRO A 57 1.26 13.31 -7.01
C PRO A 57 1.20 14.47 -6.01
N VAL A 58 0.40 14.33 -4.97
CA VAL A 58 0.27 15.25 -3.84
C VAL A 58 0.43 14.46 -2.56
N ALA A 59 1.48 14.78 -1.80
CA ALA A 59 1.79 14.16 -0.52
C ALA A 59 1.04 14.84 0.64
N GLU A 60 0.48 14.04 1.52
CA GLU A 60 -0.26 14.42 2.71
C GLU A 60 0.25 13.62 3.90
N GLU A 61 0.63 14.29 4.98
CA GLU A 61 0.97 13.61 6.23
C GLU A 61 -0.30 12.98 6.84
N VAL A 62 -0.28 11.68 7.08
CA VAL A 62 -1.38 10.95 7.71
C VAL A 62 -1.21 10.97 9.22
N VAL A 63 -0.01 10.64 9.69
CA VAL A 63 0.31 10.57 11.13
C VAL A 63 1.81 10.66 11.37
N ALA A 64 2.21 11.48 12.34
CA ALA A 64 3.58 11.54 12.83
C ALA A 64 3.93 10.38 13.76
N GLY A 65 5.22 10.09 13.89
CA GLY A 65 5.77 9.05 14.76
C GLY A 65 5.88 7.67 14.10
N VAL A 66 5.21 7.40 12.98
CA VAL A 66 5.36 6.12 12.27
C VAL A 66 6.75 6.07 11.63
N GLU A 67 7.59 5.16 12.10
CA GLU A 67 8.97 4.99 11.62
C GLU A 67 9.17 3.74 10.74
N GLN A 68 8.29 2.73 10.89
CA GLN A 68 8.32 1.55 10.02
C GLN A 68 6.90 1.05 9.72
N LEU A 69 6.74 0.58 8.49
CA LEU A 69 5.54 -0.06 7.98
C LEU A 69 5.97 -1.32 7.21
N GLN A 70 5.51 -2.48 7.65
CA GLN A 70 5.77 -3.77 6.99
C GLN A 70 4.45 -4.43 6.61
N LEU A 71 4.42 -5.09 5.46
CA LEU A 71 3.22 -5.72 4.91
C LEU A 71 3.52 -7.15 4.45
N ARG A 72 2.55 -8.04 4.66
CA ARG A 72 2.49 -9.36 4.04
C ARG A 72 1.10 -9.62 3.50
N TYR A 73 1.03 -10.42 2.45
CA TYR A 73 -0.18 -10.65 1.67
C TYR A 73 -0.66 -12.07 1.87
N GLY A 74 -1.89 -12.23 2.38
CA GLY A 74 -2.56 -13.51 2.48
C GLY A 74 -3.09 -13.92 1.11
N VAL A 75 -2.59 -15.04 0.58
CA VAL A 75 -2.93 -15.57 -0.75
C VAL A 75 -3.79 -16.82 -0.67
N ASP A 76 -4.69 -16.96 -1.64
CA ASP A 76 -5.61 -18.08 -1.88
C ASP A 76 -5.10 -18.87 -3.10
N LEU A 77 -4.40 -19.97 -2.86
CA LEU A 77 -3.69 -20.73 -3.89
C LEU A 77 -4.53 -21.88 -4.46
N ASN A 78 -5.59 -22.28 -3.77
CA ASN A 78 -6.49 -23.37 -4.17
C ASN A 78 -7.83 -22.87 -4.77
N GLY A 79 -8.12 -21.57 -4.67
CA GLY A 79 -9.30 -20.94 -5.24
C GLY A 79 -10.58 -21.08 -4.40
N ASP A 80 -10.48 -21.46 -3.12
CA ASP A 80 -11.63 -21.64 -2.23
C ASP A 80 -12.07 -20.34 -1.53
N GLY A 81 -11.33 -19.25 -1.72
CA GLY A 81 -11.60 -17.95 -1.14
C GLY A 81 -10.99 -17.73 0.25
N ALA A 82 -10.37 -18.75 0.85
CA ALA A 82 -9.65 -18.66 2.12
C ALA A 82 -8.16 -18.33 1.91
N VAL A 83 -7.51 -17.84 2.96
CA VAL A 83 -6.06 -17.56 2.93
C VAL A 83 -5.31 -18.83 3.29
N ASP A 84 -4.48 -19.33 2.38
CA ASP A 84 -3.61 -20.48 2.61
C ASP A 84 -2.31 -20.08 3.33
N ARG A 85 -1.68 -18.99 2.91
CA ARG A 85 -0.39 -18.52 3.45
C ARG A 85 -0.19 -17.02 3.28
N TYR A 86 0.74 -16.47 4.06
CA TYR A 86 1.18 -15.07 3.92
C TYR A 86 2.53 -15.01 3.21
N LEU A 87 2.66 -14.11 2.25
CA LEU A 87 3.86 -13.92 1.44
C LEU A 87 4.31 -12.46 1.45
N ASP A 88 5.60 -12.24 1.22
CA ASP A 88 6.16 -10.92 0.96
C ASP A 88 5.93 -10.52 -0.49
N ALA A 89 5.88 -9.22 -0.77
CA ALA A 89 5.87 -8.74 -2.15
C ALA A 89 7.16 -9.23 -2.87
N GLY A 90 7.03 -9.74 -4.09
CA GLY A 90 8.15 -10.30 -4.86
C GLY A 90 8.45 -11.78 -4.59
N GLN A 91 7.68 -12.47 -3.75
CA GLN A 91 7.70 -13.94 -3.68
C GLN A 91 6.61 -14.54 -4.57
N PRO A 92 6.82 -15.68 -5.25
CA PRO A 92 5.80 -16.32 -6.07
C PRO A 92 4.48 -16.62 -5.32
N PRO A 93 3.32 -16.23 -5.87
CA PRO A 93 3.09 -15.66 -7.22
C PRO A 93 3.13 -14.12 -7.29
N LEU A 94 3.44 -13.41 -6.21
CA LEU A 94 3.40 -11.94 -6.10
C LEU A 94 4.58 -11.21 -6.75
N ASP A 95 5.52 -11.94 -7.34
CA ASP A 95 6.54 -11.43 -8.25
C ASP A 95 6.00 -11.11 -9.65
N ASP A 96 4.82 -11.64 -10.00
CA ASP A 96 4.13 -11.36 -11.25
C ASP A 96 2.87 -10.49 -11.03
N PRO A 97 2.62 -9.43 -11.83
CA PRO A 97 1.41 -8.63 -11.75
C PRO A 97 0.10 -9.43 -11.81
N ALA A 98 0.05 -10.52 -12.57
CA ALA A 98 -1.12 -11.40 -12.66
C ALA A 98 -1.36 -12.20 -11.38
N GLY A 99 -0.31 -12.44 -10.58
CA GLY A 99 -0.42 -13.16 -9.31
C GLY A 99 -1.12 -12.41 -8.19
N TRP A 100 -1.36 -11.10 -8.35
CA TRP A 100 -2.09 -10.30 -7.35
C TRP A 100 -3.58 -10.66 -7.26
N GLY A 101 -4.12 -11.37 -8.26
CA GLY A 101 -5.52 -11.82 -8.27
C GLY A 101 -5.87 -12.82 -7.15
N VAL A 102 -4.87 -13.49 -6.56
CA VAL A 102 -5.07 -14.45 -5.47
C VAL A 102 -5.00 -13.84 -4.07
N VAL A 103 -4.70 -12.54 -3.94
CA VAL A 103 -4.61 -11.90 -2.62
C VAL A 103 -6.01 -11.70 -2.03
N ARG A 104 -6.19 -12.14 -0.78
CA ARG A 104 -7.45 -12.04 -0.01
C ARG A 104 -7.32 -11.22 1.26
N SER A 105 -6.11 -11.02 1.78
CA SER A 105 -5.91 -10.19 2.96
C SER A 105 -4.52 -9.57 3.00
N VAL A 106 -4.35 -8.56 3.83
CA VAL A 106 -3.07 -7.92 4.11
C VAL A 106 -2.87 -7.94 5.62
N ARG A 107 -1.75 -8.49 6.07
CA ARG A 107 -1.25 -8.33 7.42
C ARG A 107 -0.22 -7.24 7.43
N LEU A 108 -0.37 -6.28 8.32
CA LEU A 108 0.52 -5.14 8.41
C LEU A 108 0.99 -4.92 9.85
N TRP A 109 2.22 -4.42 9.95
CA TRP A 109 2.87 -4.01 11.18
C TRP A 109 3.22 -2.53 11.07
N VAL A 110 2.88 -1.77 12.10
CA VAL A 110 3.22 -0.34 12.20
C VAL A 110 3.99 -0.13 13.49
N LEU A 111 5.24 0.30 13.37
CA LEU A 111 6.05 0.71 14.50
C LEU A 111 5.96 2.23 14.63
N VAL A 112 5.44 2.67 15.76
CA VAL A 112 5.28 4.09 16.10
C VAL A 112 6.23 4.42 17.24
N ARG A 113 6.94 5.53 17.12
CA ARG A 113 7.76 6.09 18.19
C ARG A 113 7.25 7.45 18.66
N SER A 114 7.63 7.85 19.87
CA SER A 114 7.45 9.21 20.37
C SER A 114 8.16 10.23 19.45
N GLU A 115 7.63 11.45 19.37
CA GLU A 115 8.25 12.50 18.55
C GLU A 115 9.61 12.95 19.11
N CYS A 116 9.72 12.98 20.44
CA CYS A 116 10.92 13.38 21.17
C CYS A 116 11.55 12.16 21.87
N PRO A 117 12.88 12.12 21.98
CA PRO A 117 13.52 11.17 22.88
C PRO A 117 13.26 11.55 24.34
N ASP A 118 13.24 10.54 25.20
CA ASP A 118 13.20 10.67 26.64
C ASP A 118 14.56 10.24 27.20
N PRO A 119 15.38 11.16 27.73
CA PRO A 119 16.74 10.85 28.19
C PRO A 119 16.79 9.84 29.34
N PHE A 120 15.66 9.59 30.01
CA PHE A 120 15.55 8.59 31.08
C PHE A 120 15.02 7.24 30.60
N HIS A 121 14.71 7.11 29.31
CA HIS A 121 14.28 5.86 28.69
C HIS A 121 15.37 5.34 27.75
N THR A 122 15.60 4.02 27.75
CA THR A 122 16.38 3.37 26.70
C THR A 122 15.58 2.17 26.19
N ASP A 123 15.26 2.18 24.91
CA ASP A 123 14.52 1.10 24.27
C ASP A 123 15.48 0.01 23.79
N THR A 124 15.63 -1.02 24.63
CA THR A 124 16.47 -2.20 24.35
C THR A 124 15.66 -3.34 23.71
N ARG A 125 14.40 -3.10 23.33
CA ARG A 125 13.56 -4.12 22.73
C ARG A 125 13.98 -4.40 21.29
N THR A 126 13.77 -5.65 20.88
CA THR A 126 13.88 -6.07 19.49
C THR A 126 12.47 -6.24 18.91
N TYR A 127 12.18 -5.54 17.83
CA TYR A 127 10.90 -5.58 17.12
C TYR A 127 10.99 -6.54 15.93
N GLN A 128 10.17 -7.59 15.94
CA GLN A 128 10.03 -8.53 14.83
C GLN A 128 8.73 -8.24 14.05
N MET A 129 8.85 -7.90 12.77
CA MET A 129 7.72 -7.50 11.92
C MET A 129 7.63 -8.41 10.69
N GLY A 130 6.92 -9.53 10.85
CA GLY A 130 6.88 -10.58 9.84
C GLY A 130 8.24 -11.28 9.73
N ASP A 131 8.70 -11.48 8.49
CA ASP A 131 9.98 -12.14 8.22
C ASP A 131 11.11 -11.11 7.96
N ALA A 132 10.83 -9.82 8.15
CA ALA A 132 11.82 -8.77 8.09
C ALA A 132 12.93 -8.98 9.15
N PRO A 133 14.17 -8.52 8.91
CA PRO A 133 15.22 -8.60 9.91
C PRO A 133 14.79 -7.96 11.25
N PRO A 134 15.19 -8.53 12.40
CA PRO A 134 14.87 -7.96 13.69
C PRO A 134 15.39 -6.52 13.81
N TYR A 135 14.56 -5.61 14.29
CA TYR A 135 14.93 -4.20 14.47
C TYR A 135 15.20 -3.90 15.95
N ALA A 136 16.42 -3.46 16.27
CA ALA A 136 16.85 -3.12 17.62
C ALA A 136 17.48 -1.70 17.62
N PRO A 137 16.69 -0.65 17.88
CA PRO A 137 17.16 0.73 17.77
C PRO A 137 18.15 1.14 18.87
N ALA A 138 18.02 0.58 20.08
CA ALA A 138 18.88 0.89 21.23
C ALA A 138 19.02 2.41 21.50
N ASP A 139 17.92 3.15 21.44
CA ASP A 139 17.87 4.60 21.57
C ASP A 139 16.85 5.06 22.63
N HIS A 140 16.61 6.36 22.72
CA HIS A 140 15.82 6.99 23.78
C HIS A 140 14.33 7.22 23.41
N PHE A 141 13.79 6.54 22.40
CA PHE A 141 12.41 6.76 21.97
C PHE A 141 11.47 5.69 22.52
N HIS A 142 10.32 6.13 23.05
CA HIS A 142 9.24 5.22 23.43
C HIS A 142 8.58 4.67 22.17
N ARG A 143 8.32 3.36 22.10
CA ARG A 143 7.77 2.71 20.92
C ARG A 143 6.59 1.81 21.22
N ALA A 144 5.68 1.74 20.25
CA ALA A 144 4.57 0.81 20.22
C ALA A 144 4.49 0.13 18.85
N LEU A 145 4.50 -1.21 18.87
CA LEU A 145 4.31 -2.03 17.68
C LEU A 145 2.85 -2.48 17.59
N TYR A 146 2.18 -2.08 16.51
CA TYR A 146 0.83 -2.51 16.20
C TYR A 146 0.84 -3.54 15.08
N ARG A 147 -0.04 -4.53 15.17
CA ARG A 147 -0.25 -5.54 14.13
C ARG A 147 -1.72 -5.70 13.87
N THR A 148 -2.12 -5.65 12.60
CA THR A 148 -3.50 -5.95 12.19
C THR A 148 -3.53 -6.77 10.91
N THR A 149 -4.66 -7.39 10.63
CA THR A 149 -4.93 -8.12 9.40
C THR A 149 -6.26 -7.64 8.83
N VAL A 150 -6.24 -7.20 7.57
CA VAL A 150 -7.39 -6.63 6.88
C VAL A 150 -7.74 -7.54 5.71
N ALA A 151 -8.99 -8.00 5.64
CA ALA A 151 -9.48 -8.74 4.49
C ALA A 151 -9.73 -7.79 3.31
N LEU A 152 -9.30 -8.21 2.11
CA LEU A 152 -9.53 -7.51 0.86
C LEU A 152 -10.72 -8.12 0.13
N ARG A 153 -11.65 -7.27 -0.31
CA ARG A 153 -12.78 -7.68 -1.14
C ARG A 153 -12.39 -7.53 -2.62
N ASN A 154 -11.45 -8.34 -3.07
CA ASN A 154 -11.10 -8.40 -4.49
C ASN A 154 -11.90 -9.54 -5.13
N PRO A 155 -12.82 -9.28 -6.08
CA PRO A 155 -13.46 -10.37 -6.82
C PRO A 155 -12.40 -11.12 -7.63
N PRO A 156 -12.54 -12.45 -7.81
CA PRO A 156 -11.67 -13.18 -8.73
C PRO A 156 -11.73 -12.52 -10.11
N ALA A 157 -10.58 -12.38 -10.76
CA ALA A 157 -10.49 -11.76 -12.07
C ALA A 157 -11.44 -12.48 -13.03
N ALA A 158 -12.52 -11.80 -13.44
CA ALA A 158 -13.40 -12.29 -14.49
C ALA A 158 -12.65 -12.15 -15.82
N LEU A 159 -11.78 -13.11 -16.13
CA LEU A 159 -11.28 -13.32 -17.48
C LEU A 159 -12.46 -13.85 -18.30
N GLY A 160 -13.18 -12.93 -18.95
CA GLY A 160 -14.02 -13.32 -20.08
C GLY A 160 -13.15 -14.00 -21.15
N PRO A 161 -13.69 -14.97 -21.91
CA PRO A 161 -12.93 -15.62 -22.96
C PRO A 161 -12.34 -14.58 -23.93
N PRO A 162 -11.10 -14.77 -24.41
CA PRO A 162 -10.50 -13.85 -25.37
C PRO A 162 -11.43 -13.72 -26.59
N PRO A 163 -11.55 -12.53 -27.19
CA PRO A 163 -12.38 -12.36 -28.38
C PRO A 163 -11.87 -13.30 -29.47
N THR A 164 -12.67 -14.29 -29.83
CA THR A 164 -12.39 -15.14 -30.98
C THR A 164 -12.44 -14.25 -32.21
N LYS A 165 -11.30 -14.08 -32.88
CA LYS A 165 -11.27 -13.46 -34.20
C LYS A 165 -12.07 -14.37 -35.13
N GLY A 166 -13.24 -13.90 -35.55
CA GLY A 166 -14.05 -14.57 -36.56
C GLY A 166 -13.29 -14.71 -37.90
N PRO A 167 -13.75 -15.62 -38.78
CA PRO A 167 -13.07 -15.96 -40.03
C PRO A 167 -12.79 -14.74 -40.93
#